data_AF-A0A932JCS7-F1
#
_entry.id   AF-A0A932JCS7-F1
#
_cell.length_a   1.000
_cell.length_b   1.000
_cell.length_c   1.000
_cell.angle_alpha   90.00
_cell.angle_beta   90.00
_cell.angle_gamma   90.00
#
_symmetry.space_group_name_H-M   'P 1'
#
loop_
_entity.id
_entity.type
_entity.pdbx_description
1 polymer ?
#
loop_
_entity_poly.entity_id
_entity_poly.type
_entity_poly.pdbx_seq_one_letter_code
_entity_poly.pdbx_strand_id
1 'polypeptide(L)' 'MRLGLNWAQVDLEQFRHGLEVELDRSGRRRATPVTYASLVLMGKIAWTHLKETRDYYSQLGWFAARAES' A
#
# COMPACT_ATOMS: atom_id res chain seq x y z
N MET A 1 13.12 14.22 -0.06
CA MET A 1 12.15 13.87 1.01
C MET A 1 12.28 12.39 1.32
N ARG A 2 11.97 11.96 2.55
CA ARG A 2 12.07 10.55 3.01
C ARG A 2 10.76 10.19 3.68
N LEU A 3 10.32 8.92 3.59
CA LEU A 3 9.07 8.47 4.21
C LEU A 3 9.09 8.54 5.76
N GLY A 4 10.28 8.68 6.36
CA GLY A 4 10.43 8.73 7.83
C GLY A 4 10.17 7.37 8.50
N LEU A 5 10.26 6.28 7.75
CA LEU A 5 9.99 4.92 8.22
C LEU A 5 11.24 4.28 8.78
N ASN A 6 11.07 3.51 9.86
CA ASN A 6 12.08 2.57 10.33
C ASN A 6 11.98 1.28 9.52
N TRP A 7 12.75 1.19 8.43
CA TRP A 7 12.74 0.05 7.51
C TRP A 7 13.06 -1.29 8.17
N ALA A 8 13.72 -1.31 9.35
CA ALA A 8 13.97 -2.54 10.09
C ALA A 8 12.70 -3.16 10.69
N GLN A 9 11.60 -2.41 10.77
CA GLN A 9 10.31 -2.87 11.30
C GLN A 9 9.27 -3.13 10.21
N VAL A 10 9.64 -2.89 8.94
CA VAL A 10 8.74 -3.02 7.80
C VAL A 10 9.10 -4.29 7.04
N ASP A 11 8.11 -5.16 6.84
CA ASP A 11 8.21 -6.18 5.81
C ASP A 11 8.13 -5.50 4.44
N LEU A 12 9.23 -5.54 3.69
CA LEU A 12 9.37 -4.84 2.42
C LEU A 12 8.44 -5.39 1.33
N GLU A 13 8.12 -6.68 1.36
CA GLU A 13 7.21 -7.28 0.38
C GLU A 13 5.78 -6.84 0.64
N GLN A 14 5.36 -6.86 1.90
CA GLN A 14 4.06 -6.33 2.32
C GLN A 14 3.93 -4.84 1.99
N PHE A 15 5.00 -4.06 2.21
CA PHE A 15 5.00 -2.63 1.90
C PHE A 15 4.93 -2.35 0.40
N ARG A 16 5.72 -3.07 -0.42
CA ARG A 16 5.66 -2.93 -1.88
C ARG A 16 4.27 -3.28 -2.40
N HIS A 17 3.72 -4.41 -1.96
CA HIS A 17 2.39 -4.84 -2.39
C HIS A 17 1.32 -3.84 -1.95
N GLY A 18 1.41 -3.34 -0.72
CA GLY A 18 0.51 -2.31 -0.22
C GLY A 18 0.56 -1.01 -1.01
N LEU A 19 1.76 -0.55 -1.38
CA LEU A 19 1.93 0.64 -2.20
C LEU A 19 1.25 0.48 -3.57
N GLU A 20 1.38 -0.69 -4.21
CA GLU A 20 0.70 -1.00 -5.48
C GLU A 20 -0.83 -0.96 -5.33
N VAL A 21 -1.35 -1.57 -4.27
CA VAL A 21 -2.79 -1.59 -3.97
C VAL A 21 -3.34 -0.18 -3.73
N GLU A 22 -2.66 0.64 -2.92
CA GLU A 22 -3.12 2.01 -2.65
C GLU A 22 -3.01 2.91 -3.88
N LEU A 23 -1.96 2.75 -4.70
CA LEU A 23 -1.83 3.48 -5.96
C LEU A 23 -2.96 3.15 -6.93
N ASP A 24 -3.27 1.87 -7.11
CA ASP A 24 -4.35 1.40 -7.98
C ASP A 24 -5.72 1.91 -7.48
N ARG A 25 -5.97 1.84 -6.16
CA ARG A 25 -7.17 2.44 -5.54
C ARG A 25 -7.27 3.94 -5.74
N SER A 26 -6.15 4.66 -5.70
CA SER A 26 -6.12 6.11 -5.89
C SER A 26 -6.37 6.54 -7.34
N GLY A 27 -6.07 5.67 -8.31
CA GLY A 27 -5.96 6.03 -9.72
C GLY A 27 -7.06 5.52 -10.65
N ARG A 28 -7.89 4.55 -10.24
CA ARG A 28 -8.91 3.97 -11.15
C ARG A 28 -9.98 4.96 -11.67
N ARG A 29 -10.06 6.18 -11.15
CA ARG A 29 -11.14 7.14 -11.51
C ARG A 29 -10.68 8.50 -12.02
N ARG A 30 -9.37 8.81 -12.02
CA ARG A 30 -8.84 10.06 -12.58
C ARG A 30 -7.54 9.76 -13.30
N ALA A 31 -7.41 10.21 -14.55
CA ALA A 31 -6.19 10.18 -15.34
C ALA A 31 -5.11 11.14 -14.78
N THR A 32 -4.94 11.19 -13.46
CA THR A 32 -3.91 11.96 -12.79
C THR A 32 -2.60 11.17 -12.82
N PRO A 33 -1.52 11.74 -13.38
CA PRO A 33 -0.21 11.11 -13.36
C PRO A 33 0.23 10.79 -11.93
N VAL A 34 0.88 9.64 -11.74
CA VAL A 34 1.53 9.31 -10.47
C VAL A 34 2.68 10.30 -10.26
N THR A 35 2.59 11.10 -9.21
CA THR A 35 3.66 12.02 -8.82
C THR A 35 4.47 11.45 -7.67
N TYR A 36 5.64 12.02 -7.42
CA TYR A 36 6.41 11.69 -6.21
C TYR A 36 5.61 11.96 -4.92
N ALA A 37 4.81 13.02 -4.87
CA ALA A 37 3.93 13.29 -3.74
C ALA A 37 2.87 12.21 -3.56
N SER A 38 2.33 11.67 -4.67
CA SER A 38 1.42 10.53 -4.67
C SER A 38 2.09 9.29 -4.07
N LEU A 39 3.33 8.98 -4.48
CA LEU A 39 4.09 7.84 -3.93
C LEU A 39 4.36 7.99 -2.42
N VAL A 40 4.73 9.20 -1.97
CA VAL A 40 4.99 9.46 -0.54
C VAL A 40 3.71 9.34 0.27
N LEU A 41 2.59 9.85 -0.23
CA LEU A 41 1.30 9.76 0.45
C LEU A 41 0.82 8.30 0.53
N MET A 42 0.82 7.57 -0.59
CA MET A 42 0.39 6.17 -0.64
C MET A 42 1.29 5.27 0.21
N GLY A 43 2.60 5.50 0.21
CA GLY A 43 3.54 4.78 1.08
C GLY A 43 3.25 4.99 2.57
N LYS A 44 2.81 6.19 2.97
CA LYS A 44 2.39 6.43 4.37
C LYS A 44 1.10 5.70 4.73
N ILE A 45 0.15 5.59 3.80
CA ILE A 45 -1.10 4.86 4.02
C ILE A 45 -0.81 3.36 4.15
N ALA A 46 -0.03 2.79 3.22
CA ALA A 46 0.40 1.40 3.29
C ALA A 46 1.13 1.09 4.60
N TRP A 47 1.97 2.02 5.06
CA TRP A 47 2.63 1.87 6.35
C TRP A 47 1.66 1.86 7.54
N THR A 48 0.65 2.72 7.56
CA THR A 48 -0.36 2.74 8.63
C THR A 48 -1.03 1.38 8.77
N HIS A 49 -1.43 0.76 7.65
CA HIS A 49 -2.03 -0.57 7.69
C HIS A 49 -1.09 -1.64 8.23
N LEU A 50 0.19 -1.62 7.85
CA LEU A 50 1.19 -2.58 8.33
C LEU A 50 1.55 -2.41 9.82
N LYS A 51 1.34 -1.21 10.37
CA LYS A 51 1.47 -0.98 11.82
C LYS A 51 0.32 -1.60 12.61
N GLU A 52 -0.87 -1.64 12.03
CA GLU A 52 -2.07 -2.21 12.67
C GLU A 52 -2.08 -3.74 12.53
N THR A 53 -1.75 -4.23 11.35
CA THR A 53 -1.73 -5.66 11.01
C THR A 53 -0.57 -5.97 10.07
N ARG A 54 0.39 -6.79 10.50
CA ARG A 54 1.66 -7.02 9.78
C ARG A 54 1.49 -7.68 8.41
N ASP A 55 0.44 -8.47 8.23
CA ASP A 55 0.09 -9.22 7.02
C ASP A 55 -1.17 -8.68 6.33
N TYR A 56 -1.51 -7.41 6.60
CA TYR A 56 -2.74 -6.77 6.13
C TYR A 56 -3.01 -7.00 4.63
N TYR A 57 -1.99 -6.78 3.78
CA TYR A 57 -2.18 -6.84 2.33
C TYR A 57 -2.31 -8.27 1.81
N SER A 58 -1.68 -9.25 2.47
CA SER A 58 -1.92 -10.66 2.19
C SER A 58 -3.35 -11.09 2.55
N GLN A 59 -3.86 -10.67 3.72
CA GLN A 59 -5.24 -10.97 4.11
C GLN A 59 -6.24 -10.33 3.15
N LEU A 60 -6.01 -9.06 2.81
CA LEU A 60 -6.83 -8.33 1.86
C LEU A 60 -6.89 -9.01 0.48
N GLY A 61 -5.75 -9.47 -0.03
CA GLY A 61 -5.68 -10.24 -1.28
C GLY A 61 -6.43 -11.57 -1.21
N TRP A 62 -6.34 -12.27 -0.07
CA TRP A 62 -7.08 -13.53 0.15
C TRP A 62 -8.59 -13.31 0.14
N PHE A 63 -9.08 -12.27 0.83
CA PHE A 63 -10.51 -11.93 0.82
C PHE A 63 -11.00 -11.50 -0.56
N ALA A 64 -10.21 -10.71 -1.30
CA ALA A 64 -10.55 -10.28 -2.65
C ALA A 64 -10.69 -11.47 -3.61
N ALA A 65 -9.72 -12.40 -3.63
CA ALA A 65 -9.78 -13.59 -4.48
C ALA A 65 -10.99 -14.48 -4.19
N ARG A 66 -11.43 -14.54 -2.93
CA ARG A 66 -12.62 -15.32 -2.53
C ARG A 66 -13.94 -14.64 -2.89
N ALA A 67 -13.95 -13.32 -3.01
CA ALA A 67 -15.14 -12.58 -3.45
C ALA A 67 -15.38 -12.67 -4.97
N GLU A 68 -14.35 -13.04 -5.73
CA GLU A 68 -14.38 -13.19 -7.19
C GLU A 68 -14.69 -14.62 -7.67
N SER A 69 -14.85 -15.59 -6.75
CA SER A 69 -15.20 -17.01 -7.04
C SER A 69 -16.68 -17.31 -6.82
#